data_AF-A0A6A3FK23-F1
#
_entry.id   AF-A0A6A3FK23-F1
#
_cell.length_a   1.000
_cell.length_b   1.000
_cell.length_c   1.000
_cell.angle_alpha   90.00
_cell.angle_beta   90.00
_cell.angle_gamma   90.00
#
_symmetry.space_group_name_H-M   'P 1'
#
loop_
_entity.id
_entity.type
_entity.pdbx_description
1 polymer ?
#
loop_
_entity_poly.entity_id
_entity_poly.type
_entity_poly.pdbx_seq_one_letter_code
_entity_poly.pdbx_strand_id
1 'polypeptide(L)' 'MFIALVILKHFDMWDKHAVDFGLKPNTLEKMIYKLLTVIEPVLCVKFVKRVAMTEQRVSRNTFRNCSYELYATDV' A
#
# COMPACT_ATOMS: atom_id res chain seq x y z
N MET A 1 -0.70 0.17 -1.06
CA MET A 1 -1.03 0.90 -2.32
C MET A 1 -2.45 1.45 -2.38
N PHE A 2 -3.40 0.88 -1.62
CA PHE A 2 -4.80 1.33 -1.57
C PHE A 2 -4.99 2.82 -1.23
N ILE A 3 -4.20 3.36 -0.29
CA ILE A 3 -4.26 4.79 0.08
C ILE A 3 -3.94 5.72 -1.09
N ALA A 4 -3.01 5.35 -1.98
CA ALA A 4 -2.69 6.18 -3.16
C ALA A 4 -3.87 6.27 -4.13
N LEU A 5 -4.59 5.16 -4.36
CA LEU A 5 -5.80 5.14 -5.20
C LEU A 5 -6.95 5.93 -4.57
N VAL A 6 -7.12 5.81 -3.25
CA VAL A 6 -8.13 6.56 -2.50
C VAL A 6 -7.86 8.06 -2.56
N ILE A 7 -6.61 8.48 -2.41
CA ILE A 7 -6.20 9.89 -2.55
C ILE A 7 -6.50 10.38 -3.97
N LEU A 8 -6.04 9.67 -5.00
CA LEU A 8 -6.26 10.09 -6.39
C LEU A 8 -7.74 10.22 -6.74
N LYS A 9 -8.57 9.34 -6.18
CA LYS A 9 -10.03 9.38 -6.30
C LYS A 9 -10.67 10.52 -5.51
N HIS A 10 -10.20 10.80 -4.30
CA HIS A 10 -10.77 11.84 -3.43
C HIS A 10 -10.52 13.25 -3.97
N PHE A 11 -9.37 13.47 -4.62
CA PHE A 11 -9.02 14.78 -5.18
C PHE A 11 -9.53 15.01 -6.60
N ASP A 12 -10.39 14.12 -7.13
CA ASP A 12 -10.91 14.16 -8.50
C ASP A 12 -9.81 14.36 -9.57
N MET A 13 -8.61 13.85 -9.28
CA MET A 13 -7.44 14.06 -10.12
C MET A 13 -7.51 13.24 -11.40
N TRP A 14 -8.41 12.27 -11.47
CA TRP A 14 -8.63 11.43 -12.65
C TRP A 14 -9.10 12.26 -13.83
N ASP A 15 -10.06 13.16 -13.66
CA ASP A 15 -10.58 13.98 -14.76
C ASP A 15 -9.53 14.97 -15.26
N LYS A 16 -8.81 15.62 -14.34
CA LYS A 16 -7.73 16.54 -14.70
C LYS A 16 -6.61 15.84 -15.46
N HIS A 17 -6.12 14.73 -14.94
CA HIS A 17 -5.04 13.98 -15.60
C HIS A 17 -5.52 13.28 -16.87
N ALA A 18 -6.77 12.83 -16.94
CA ALA A 18 -7.31 12.23 -18.16
C ALA A 18 -7.23 13.19 -19.34
N VAL A 19 -7.50 14.49 -19.12
CA VAL A 19 -7.31 15.54 -20.14
C VAL A 19 -5.84 15.68 -20.51
N ASP A 20 -4.92 15.73 -19.54
CA ASP A 20 -3.48 15.85 -19.79
C ASP A 20 -2.92 14.68 -20.63
N PHE A 21 -3.44 13.47 -20.41
CA PHE A 21 -3.02 12.26 -21.11
C PHE A 21 -3.86 11.95 -22.37
N GLY A 22 -4.88 12.76 -22.68
CA GLY A 22 -5.81 12.50 -23.78
C GLY A 22 -6.59 11.20 -23.65
N LEU A 23 -6.78 10.71 -22.42
CA LEU A 23 -7.47 9.46 -22.10
C LEU A 23 -8.85 9.76 -21.49
N LYS A 24 -9.71 8.74 -21.46
CA LYS A 24 -10.92 8.81 -20.64
C LYS A 24 -10.56 8.56 -19.16
N PRO A 25 -11.19 9.23 -18.19
CA PRO A 25 -10.92 9.04 -16.75
C PRO A 25 -10.96 7.57 -16.31
N ASN A 26 -11.99 6.84 -16.75
CA ASN A 26 -12.14 5.39 -16.48
C ASN A 26 -10.99 4.54 -17.07
N THR A 27 -10.44 4.93 -18.22
CA THR A 27 -9.29 4.24 -18.82
C THR A 27 -8.03 4.48 -18.01
N LEU A 28 -7.81 5.73 -17.58
CA LEU A 28 -6.67 6.12 -16.76
C LEU A 28 -6.71 5.41 -15.41
N GLU A 29 -7.89 5.36 -14.78
CA GLU A 29 -8.14 4.60 -13.55
C GLU A 29 -7.73 3.14 -13.70
N LYS A 30 -8.25 2.43 -14.70
CA LYS A 30 -7.90 1.02 -14.95
C LYS A 30 -6.42 0.81 -15.22
N MET A 31 -5.77 1.75 -15.90
CA MET A 31 -4.34 1.65 -16.21
C MET A 31 -3.49 1.78 -14.93
N ILE A 32 -3.82 2.74 -14.06
CA ILE A 32 -3.13 2.92 -12.78
C ILE A 32 -3.38 1.74 -11.85
N TYR A 33 -4.59 1.18 -11.81
CA TYR A 33 -4.85 -0.06 -11.06
C TYR A 33 -3.94 -1.19 -11.50
N LYS A 34 -3.85 -1.46 -12.82
CA LYS A 34 -2.96 -2.50 -13.36
C LYS A 34 -1.50 -2.24 -13.01
N LEU A 35 -1.05 -0.99 -13.13
CA LEU A 35 0.31 -0.59 -12.78
C LEU A 35 0.61 -0.89 -11.31
N LEU A 36 -0.30 -0.51 -10.41
CA LEU A 36 -0.14 -0.75 -8.99
C LEU A 36 -0.15 -2.24 -8.66
N THR A 37 -1.00 -3.05 -9.31
CA THR A 37 -0.99 -4.52 -9.10
C THR A 37 0.34 -5.16 -9.47
N VAL A 38 1.04 -4.64 -10.48
CA VAL A 38 2.36 -5.14 -10.89
C VAL A 38 3.47 -4.65 -9.96
N ILE A 39 3.42 -3.37 -9.57
CA ILE A 39 4.49 -2.76 -8.77
C ILE A 39 4.37 -3.13 -7.27
N GLU A 40 3.16 -3.30 -6.75
CA GLU A 40 2.90 -3.62 -5.35
C GLU A 40 3.73 -4.80 -4.83
N PRO A 41 3.77 -5.99 -5.47
CA PRO A 41 4.59 -7.09 -4.96
C PRO A 41 6.09 -6.77 -4.96
N VAL A 42 6.58 -6.04 -5.97
CA VAL A 42 8.01 -5.66 -6.06
C VAL A 42 8.39 -4.69 -4.94
N LEU A 43 7.55 -3.67 -4.71
CA LEU A 43 7.75 -2.72 -3.63
C LEU A 43 7.60 -3.38 -2.26
N CYS A 44 6.62 -4.25 -2.09
CA CYS A 44 6.42 -5.00 -0.85
C CYS A 44 7.62 -5.88 -0.53
N VAL A 45 8.15 -6.65 -1.48
CA VAL A 45 9.34 -7.49 -1.24
C VAL A 45 10.56 -6.64 -0.87
N LYS A 46 10.74 -5.48 -1.51
CA LYS A 46 11.93 -4.66 -1.32
C LYS A 46 11.90 -3.78 -0.06
N PHE A 47 10.73 -3.25 0.29
CA PHE A 47 10.58 -2.24 1.34
C PHE A 47 9.80 -2.73 2.55
N VAL A 48 8.92 -3.71 2.41
CA VAL A 48 8.19 -4.29 3.55
C VAL A 48 9.01 -5.45 4.09
N LYS A 49 9.80 -5.16 5.13
CA LYS A 49 10.46 -6.21 5.89
C LYS A 49 9.37 -6.95 6.69
N ARG A 50 9.05 -8.17 6.24
CA ARG A 50 8.18 -9.07 7.00
C ARG A 50 9.04 -9.63 8.15
N VAL A 51 8.94 -9.01 9.32
CA VAL A 51 9.62 -9.50 10.53
C VAL A 51 8.62 -10.33 11.30
N ALA A 52 9.01 -11.56 11.68
CA ALA A 52 8.17 -12.40 12.52
C ALA A 52 8.04 -11.77 13.91
N MET A 53 6.85 -11.80 14.49
CA MET A 53 6.59 -11.28 15.84
C MET A 53 7.44 -12.01 16.88
N THR A 54 7.76 -13.28 16.64
CA THR A 54 8.72 -14.07 17.43
C THR A 54 10.13 -13.48 17.40
N GLU A 55 10.65 -13.10 16.21
CA GLU A 55 11.95 -12.44 16.06
C GLU A 55 11.99 -11.07 16.74
N GLN A 56 10.91 -10.28 16.64
CA GLN A 56 10.79 -8.98 17.30
C GLN A 56 10.78 -9.09 18.83
N ARG A 57 10.09 -10.11 19.38
CA ARG A 57 10.06 -10.38 20.82
C ARG A 57 11.44 -10.75 21.36
N VAL A 58 12.18 -11.59 20.65
CA VAL A 58 13.56 -11.96 21.02
C VAL A 58 14.50 -10.76 20.95
N SER A 59 14.35 -9.90 19.93
CA SER A 59 15.19 -8.71 19.77
C SER A 59 14.81 -7.53 20.68
N ARG A 60 13.84 -7.71 21.59
CA ARG A 60 13.27 -6.65 22.46
C ARG A 60 12.77 -5.40 21.72
N ASN A 61 12.50 -5.51 20.41
CA ASN A 61 11.85 -4.47 19.61
C ASN A 61 10.33 -4.65 19.62
N THR A 62 9.76 -5.01 20.76
CA THR A 62 8.30 -5.03 20.96
C THR A 62 7.80 -3.60 21.00
N PHE A 63 6.67 -3.30 20.37
CA PHE A 63 6.19 -1.93 20.37
C PHE A 63 5.67 -1.62 21.76
N ARG A 64 6.34 -0.66 22.41
CA ARG A 64 6.19 -0.35 23.83
C ARG A 64 4.77 0.10 24.23
N ASN A 65 3.91 0.42 23.27
CA ASN A 65 2.63 1.09 23.50
C ASN A 65 1.45 0.51 22.71
N CYS A 66 1.52 -0.75 22.26
CA CYS A 66 0.42 -1.40 21.54
C CYS A 66 -0.11 -2.61 22.32
N SER A 67 -1.20 -2.43 23.06
CA SER A 67 -1.81 -3.50 23.90
C SER A 67 -2.25 -4.74 23.12
N TYR A 68 -2.43 -4.62 21.80
CA TYR A 68 -2.88 -5.71 20.93
C TYR A 68 -1.74 -6.61 20.40
N GLU A 69 -0.48 -6.29 20.65
CA GLU A 69 0.68 -7.07 20.17
C GLU A 69 0.89 -8.41 20.86
N LEU A 70 0.29 -8.60 22.03
CA LEU A 70 0.30 -9.88 22.72
C LEU A 70 -0.44 -10.97 21.91
N TYR A 71 -1.41 -10.56 21.09
CA TYR A 71 -2.25 -11.47 20.29
C TYR A 71 -1.84 -11.56 18.83
N ALA A 72 -0.83 -10.81 18.41
CA ALA A 72 -0.29 -10.93 17.06
C ALA A 72 0.53 -12.22 16.96
N THR A 73 -0.07 -13.22 16.32
CA THR A 73 0.60 -14.45 15.87
C THR A 73 1.10 -14.26 14.45
N ASP A 74 2.23 -14.88 14.14
CA ASP A 74 2.72 -14.99 12.77
C ASP A 74 1.68 -15.81 11.98
N VAL A 75 0.98 -15.18 11.03
CA VAL A 75 0.01 -15.84 10.11
C VAL A 75 0.70 -16.24 8.82
#